data_AF-A0A258RB91-F1
#
_entry.id   AF-A0A258RB91-F1
#
_cell.length_a   1.000
_cell.length_b   1.000
_cell.length_c   1.000
_cell.angle_alpha   90.00
_cell.angle_beta   90.00
_cell.angle_gamma   90.00
#
_symmetry.space_group_name_H-M   'P 1'
#
loop_
_entity.id
_entity.type
_entity.pdbx_description
1 polymer ?
#
loop_
_entity_poly.entity_id
_entity_poly.type
_entity_poly.pdbx_seq_one_letter_code
_entity_poly.pdbx_strand_id
1 'polypeptide(L)'
;MATASVSQQAPVWRVPPAQWIVAAFVGAALIAAFFPGLEFMVANWAQVEEYSYGYFIPAISAFLIWQRSDRLRQAELRGSWSGLPLVLAGLALGVVGEASAIRIFGQCGFVIALVGLTVGFIGWRGTRIIAVPLLVLFFMIPMPQFVLRELSQQLQLVSSQIGVGLIRMFGISVFLEGNVIDLGSYKLQVVDACSGLRYLFPLMVLGFLAACFFQGAWWKRVLIVVSTVPLTIVINSLRIGLIGVTVEYWGASMAEGLLHDFEGWFMFMLCIALLIGEMSVLAHIGARPQSLRAVFGLEYPEPVPAGTPVRYHRFPVPMLVGGLLLGVGAALLWSPLNDQIKPQRTPYSQFPMRLPGGWTGHWDNLDKDVLATLAVDDHFIANYGRSSGPWVNFYSAYYASQSGGASSHSPRTCIPGGGWKIDRIDERAVPLAAADGQVTSSIRVNRTLIQKGEDRQLVYYWFDQRGRILTNEVEVKWFILRDAISRSRTDGALMRLVTAVAPNEDISAADQRLADFLSSISPLLPEYVPR
;
A
#
# COMPACT_ATOMS: atom_id res chain seq x y z
N MET A 1 19.88 -70.30 9.21
CA MET A 1 20.56 -68.98 9.25
C MET A 1 19.73 -67.99 8.44
N ALA A 2 18.89 -67.20 9.11
CA ALA A 2 18.17 -66.10 8.47
C ALA A 2 19.04 -64.85 8.60
N THR A 3 19.61 -64.39 7.48
CA THR A 3 20.31 -63.11 7.39
C THR A 3 19.29 -61.99 7.58
N ALA A 4 19.27 -61.39 8.77
CA ALA A 4 18.54 -60.15 9.01
C ALA A 4 19.09 -59.07 8.06
N SER A 5 18.30 -58.72 7.06
CA SER A 5 18.56 -57.55 6.23
C SER A 5 18.44 -56.32 7.12
N VAL A 6 19.56 -55.84 7.65
CA VAL A 6 19.64 -54.55 8.32
C VAL A 6 19.23 -53.51 7.28
N SER A 7 18.00 -53.02 7.37
CA SER A 7 17.53 -51.92 6.53
C SER A 7 18.45 -50.73 6.83
N GLN A 8 19.35 -50.40 5.90
CA GLN A 8 20.22 -49.23 6.02
C GLN A 8 19.32 -47.99 6.08
N GLN A 9 19.12 -47.45 7.27
CA GLN A 9 18.37 -46.22 7.48
C GLN A 9 19.06 -45.08 6.72
N ALA A 10 18.28 -44.31 5.96
CA ALA A 10 18.81 -43.18 5.20
C ALA A 10 19.47 -42.16 6.15
N PRO A 11 20.62 -41.57 5.76
CA PRO A 11 21.32 -40.63 6.63
C PRO A 11 20.53 -39.34 6.82
N VAL A 12 20.62 -38.77 8.02
CA VAL A 12 20.08 -37.47 8.37
C VAL A 12 21.15 -36.40 8.23
N TRP A 13 20.82 -35.32 7.53
CA TRP A 13 21.67 -34.17 7.37
C TRP A 13 21.44 -33.15 8.47
N ARG A 14 22.53 -32.66 9.07
CA ARG A 14 22.54 -31.60 10.07
C ARG A 14 23.33 -30.39 9.59
N VAL A 15 22.87 -29.22 10.01
CA VAL A 15 23.58 -27.95 9.83
C VAL A 15 24.53 -27.75 11.02
N PRO A 16 25.85 -27.62 10.79
CA PRO A 16 26.81 -27.29 11.84
C PRO A 16 26.47 -25.99 12.59
N PRO A 17 26.77 -25.86 13.89
CA PRO A 17 26.51 -24.63 14.66
C PRO A 17 27.13 -23.37 14.06
N ALA A 18 28.32 -23.47 13.48
CA ALA A 18 28.98 -22.33 12.81
C ALA A 18 28.16 -21.78 11.63
N GLN A 19 27.43 -22.64 10.90
CA GLN A 19 26.58 -22.17 9.79
C GLN A 19 25.34 -21.43 10.30
N TRP A 20 24.83 -21.76 11.49
CA TRP A 20 23.75 -21.00 12.14
C TRP A 20 24.22 -19.61 12.58
N ILE A 21 25.43 -19.51 13.13
CA ILE A 21 26.04 -18.22 13.48
C ILE A 21 26.16 -17.33 12.24
N VAL A 22 26.68 -17.90 11.15
CA VAL A 22 26.80 -17.19 9.87
C VAL A 22 25.43 -16.78 9.34
N ALA A 23 24.43 -17.67 9.37
CA ALA A 23 23.07 -17.34 8.97
C ALA A 23 22.47 -16.19 9.82
N ALA A 24 22.77 -16.14 11.12
CA ALA A 24 22.35 -15.05 11.99
C ALA A 24 22.99 -13.71 11.60
N PHE A 25 24.30 -13.68 11.32
CA PHE A 25 24.98 -12.47 10.83
C PHE A 25 24.44 -12.01 9.46
N VAL A 26 24.20 -12.95 8.54
CA VAL A 26 23.61 -12.65 7.23
C VAL A 26 22.17 -12.12 7.39
N GLY A 27 21.40 -12.68 8.34
CA GLY A 27 20.06 -12.20 8.69
C GLY A 27 20.09 -10.78 9.26
N ALA A 28 21.06 -10.47 10.14
CA ALA A 28 21.27 -9.12 10.64
C ALA A 28 21.63 -8.14 9.52
N ALA A 29 22.50 -8.53 8.58
CA ALA A 29 22.84 -7.72 7.41
C ALA A 29 21.62 -7.49 6.49
N LEU A 30 20.77 -8.50 6.30
CA LEU A 30 19.51 -8.36 5.57
C LEU A 30 18.58 -7.34 6.25
N ILE A 31 18.39 -7.46 7.56
CA ILE A 31 17.54 -6.52 8.32
C ILE A 31 18.11 -5.11 8.22
N ALA A 32 19.42 -4.93 8.40
CA ALA A 32 20.07 -3.63 8.28
C ALA A 32 19.91 -3.01 6.87
N ALA A 33 20.06 -3.80 5.81
CA ALA A 33 19.91 -3.33 4.44
C ALA A 33 18.48 -2.88 4.07
N PHE A 34 17.46 -3.47 4.72
CA PHE A 34 16.04 -3.19 4.44
C PHE A 34 15.30 -2.53 5.61
N PHE A 35 16.03 -2.02 6.61
CA PHE A 35 15.46 -1.50 7.84
C PHE A 35 14.40 -0.41 7.62
N PRO A 36 14.58 0.60 6.75
CA PRO A 36 13.53 1.62 6.53
C PRO A 36 12.22 1.02 5.98
N GLY A 37 12.33 0.00 5.13
CA GLY A 37 11.17 -0.72 4.61
C GLY A 37 10.47 -1.54 5.69
N LEU A 38 11.24 -2.24 6.53
CA LEU A 38 10.74 -3.05 7.64
C LEU A 38 10.10 -2.18 8.74
N GLU A 39 10.71 -1.07 9.10
CA GLU A 39 10.17 -0.10 10.05
C GLU A 39 8.81 0.41 9.58
N PHE A 40 8.69 0.77 8.30
CA PHE A 40 7.41 1.17 7.73
C PHE A 40 6.37 0.03 7.75
N MET A 41 6.77 -1.23 7.49
CA MET A 41 5.85 -2.38 7.62
C MET A 41 5.33 -2.51 9.04
N VAL A 42 6.23 -2.51 10.04
CA VAL A 42 5.88 -2.63 11.45
C VAL A 42 5.01 -1.46 11.90
N ALA A 43 5.31 -0.23 11.47
CA ALA A 43 4.47 0.93 11.76
C ALA A 43 3.06 0.77 11.19
N ASN A 44 2.90 0.25 9.97
CA ASN A 44 1.57 -0.03 9.40
C ASN A 44 0.84 -1.13 10.18
N TRP A 45 1.54 -2.20 10.58
CA TRP A 45 0.91 -3.27 11.39
C TRP A 45 0.44 -2.77 12.76
N ALA A 46 1.11 -1.76 13.33
CA ALA A 46 0.76 -1.15 14.61
C ALA A 46 -0.35 -0.09 14.51
N GLN A 47 -0.35 0.71 13.44
CA GLN A 47 -1.20 1.90 13.32
C GLN A 47 -2.44 1.69 12.46
N VAL A 48 -2.45 0.68 11.60
CA VAL A 48 -3.55 0.41 10.64
C VAL A 48 -4.17 -0.94 11.01
N GLU A 49 -5.40 -0.90 11.52
CA GLU A 49 -6.08 -2.08 12.09
C GLU A 49 -6.19 -3.24 11.09
N GLU A 50 -6.40 -2.92 9.81
CA GLU A 50 -6.51 -3.88 8.71
C GLU A 50 -5.25 -4.74 8.55
N TYR A 51 -4.07 -4.24 8.95
CA TYR A 51 -2.78 -4.92 8.79
C TYR A 51 -2.23 -5.54 10.08
N SER A 52 -2.98 -5.50 11.18
CA SER A 52 -2.57 -6.10 12.47
C SER A 52 -2.16 -7.57 12.37
N TYR A 53 -2.72 -8.33 11.41
CA TYR A 53 -2.35 -9.72 11.15
C TYR A 53 -0.90 -9.91 10.67
N GLY A 54 -0.26 -8.84 10.16
CA GLY A 54 1.09 -8.87 9.59
C GLY A 54 2.14 -9.41 10.56
N TYR A 55 2.01 -9.14 11.87
CA TYR A 55 2.89 -9.68 12.92
C TYR A 55 2.90 -11.21 12.98
N PHE A 56 1.78 -11.86 12.64
CA PHE A 56 1.67 -13.32 12.70
C PHE A 56 2.33 -14.00 11.49
N ILE A 57 2.49 -13.31 10.36
CA ILE A 57 2.96 -13.90 9.11
C ILE A 57 4.40 -14.47 9.21
N PRO A 58 5.39 -13.76 9.80
CA PRO A 58 6.71 -14.35 10.06
C PRO A 58 6.66 -15.57 10.99
N ALA A 59 5.82 -15.53 12.03
CA ALA A 59 5.66 -16.65 12.97
C ALA A 59 5.04 -17.88 12.31
N ILE A 60 3.99 -17.68 11.51
CA ILE A 60 3.37 -18.73 10.68
C ILE A 60 4.41 -19.31 9.72
N SER A 61 5.18 -18.47 9.04
CA SER A 61 6.21 -18.92 8.09
C SER A 61 7.30 -19.74 8.79
N ALA A 62 7.77 -19.32 9.96
CA ALA A 62 8.73 -20.07 10.77
C ALA A 62 8.16 -21.43 11.24
N PHE A 63 6.90 -21.45 11.69
CA PHE A 63 6.20 -22.67 12.05
C PHE A 63 6.09 -23.64 10.87
N LEU A 64 5.70 -23.15 9.68
CA LEU A 64 5.61 -23.96 8.47
C LEU A 64 6.97 -24.49 8.00
N ILE A 65 8.06 -23.73 8.21
CA ILE A 65 9.43 -24.23 7.97
C ILE A 65 9.79 -25.34 8.94
N TRP A 66 9.49 -25.16 10.25
CA TRP A 66 9.72 -26.18 11.27
C TRP A 66 8.95 -27.47 10.96
N GLN A 67 7.72 -27.34 10.48
CA GLN A 67 6.88 -28.44 10.03
C GLN A 67 7.52 -29.28 8.90
N ARG A 68 8.34 -28.65 8.05
CA ARG A 68 9.06 -29.30 6.95
C ARG A 68 10.47 -29.76 7.33
N SER A 69 10.85 -29.67 8.61
CA SER A 69 12.20 -29.94 9.05
C SER A 69 12.68 -31.37 8.76
N ASP A 70 11.82 -32.38 8.78
CA ASP A 70 12.23 -33.75 8.43
C ASP A 70 12.60 -33.89 6.96
N ARG A 71 11.79 -33.30 6.07
CA ARG A 71 12.06 -33.33 4.63
C ARG A 71 13.36 -32.61 4.31
N LEU A 72 13.66 -31.52 5.02
CA LEU A 72 14.93 -30.81 4.91
C LEU A 72 16.11 -31.66 5.40
N ARG A 73 15.95 -32.36 6.52
CA ARG A 73 16.95 -33.26 7.11
C ARG A 73 17.22 -34.52 6.29
N GLN A 74 16.26 -34.99 5.50
CA GLN A 74 16.40 -36.17 4.65
C GLN A 74 17.07 -35.85 3.29
N ALA A 75 17.16 -34.58 2.91
CA ALA A 75 17.72 -34.16 1.64
C ALA A 75 19.17 -33.69 1.77
N GLU A 76 20.03 -34.07 0.82
CA GLU A 76 21.34 -33.41 0.67
C GLU A 76 21.12 -32.02 0.05
N LEU A 77 21.17 -31.00 0.90
CA LEU A 77 21.01 -29.60 0.52
C LEU A 77 22.38 -29.01 0.18
N ARG A 78 22.47 -28.36 -0.98
CA ARG A 78 23.67 -27.65 -1.46
C ARG A 78 23.27 -26.24 -1.88
N GLY A 79 23.87 -25.25 -1.25
CA GLY A 79 23.71 -23.84 -1.62
C GLY A 79 23.99 -23.59 -3.10
N SER A 80 23.24 -22.68 -3.72
CA SER A 80 23.37 -22.35 -5.14
C SER A 80 23.72 -20.90 -5.40
N TRP A 81 24.66 -20.68 -6.32
CA TRP A 81 25.08 -19.35 -6.77
C TRP A 81 23.96 -18.57 -7.47
N SER A 82 22.91 -19.25 -7.98
CA SER A 82 21.73 -18.59 -8.54
C SER A 82 20.91 -17.81 -7.49
N GLY A 83 21.22 -17.96 -6.20
CA GLY A 83 20.66 -17.10 -5.16
C GLY A 83 21.19 -15.67 -5.22
N LEU A 84 22.41 -15.44 -5.73
CA LEU A 84 23.00 -14.10 -5.78
C LEU A 84 22.26 -13.13 -6.71
N PRO A 85 21.85 -13.51 -7.93
CA PRO A 85 20.99 -12.65 -8.75
C PRO A 85 19.70 -12.22 -8.04
N LEU A 86 19.10 -13.08 -7.20
CA LEU A 86 17.91 -12.74 -6.42
C LEU A 86 18.24 -11.74 -5.29
N VAL A 87 19.38 -11.91 -4.61
CA VAL A 87 19.86 -10.95 -3.61
C VAL A 87 20.11 -9.57 -4.26
N LEU A 88 20.77 -9.55 -5.42
CA LEU A 88 21.02 -8.32 -6.18
C LEU A 88 19.72 -7.67 -6.67
N ALA A 89 18.76 -8.46 -7.15
CA ALA A 89 17.43 -7.95 -7.53
C ALA A 89 16.69 -7.37 -6.32
N GLY A 90 16.76 -8.03 -5.16
CA GLY A 90 16.20 -7.52 -3.91
C GLY A 90 16.84 -6.20 -3.48
N LEU A 91 18.18 -6.11 -3.51
CA LEU A 91 18.91 -4.88 -3.23
C LEU A 91 18.56 -3.74 -4.20
N ALA A 92 18.47 -4.03 -5.49
CA ALA A 92 18.06 -3.05 -6.50
C ALA A 92 16.64 -2.52 -6.22
N LEU A 93 15.70 -3.40 -5.86
CA LEU A 93 14.36 -3.01 -5.44
C LEU A 93 14.37 -2.21 -4.13
N GLY A 94 15.27 -2.53 -3.20
CA GLY A 94 15.54 -1.74 -1.99
C GLY A 94 15.93 -0.31 -2.31
N VAL A 95 16.93 -0.13 -3.18
CA VAL A 95 17.39 1.18 -3.64
C VAL A 95 16.26 1.94 -4.34
N VAL A 96 15.52 1.28 -5.24
CA VAL A 96 14.36 1.90 -5.91
C VAL A 96 13.30 2.33 -4.90
N GLY A 97 13.00 1.51 -3.90
CA GLY A 97 12.01 1.82 -2.87
C GLY A 97 12.37 3.05 -2.03
N GLU A 98 13.64 3.17 -1.66
CA GLU A 98 14.14 4.33 -0.91
C GLU A 98 14.17 5.59 -1.77
N ALA A 99 14.63 5.47 -3.03
CA ALA A 99 14.79 6.59 -3.93
C ALA A 99 13.48 7.12 -4.56
N SER A 100 12.44 6.29 -4.72
CA SER A 100 11.20 6.65 -5.44
C SER A 100 10.02 7.07 -4.57
N ALA A 101 10.19 7.13 -3.24
CA ALA A 101 9.12 7.24 -2.24
C ALA A 101 8.06 6.12 -2.30
N ILE A 102 8.23 5.10 -3.14
CA ILE A 102 7.31 3.96 -3.27
C ILE A 102 7.88 2.80 -2.45
N ARG A 103 7.57 2.79 -1.15
CA ARG A 103 8.16 1.85 -0.18
C ARG A 103 7.87 0.37 -0.48
N ILE A 104 6.80 0.05 -1.21
CA ILE A 104 6.46 -1.34 -1.56
C ILE A 104 7.58 -2.05 -2.33
N PHE A 105 8.37 -1.33 -3.15
CA PHE A 105 9.51 -1.96 -3.82
C PHE A 105 10.56 -2.44 -2.83
N GLY A 106 10.87 -1.65 -1.80
CA GLY A 106 11.82 -2.07 -0.76
C GLY A 106 11.33 -3.26 0.05
N GLN A 107 10.04 -3.30 0.37
CA GLN A 107 9.41 -4.41 1.11
C GLN A 107 9.40 -5.71 0.29
N CYS A 108 9.06 -5.63 -1.00
CA CYS A 108 9.19 -6.75 -1.93
C CYS A 108 10.65 -7.18 -2.09
N GLY A 109 11.57 -6.21 -2.15
CA GLY A 109 13.01 -6.43 -2.22
C GLY A 109 13.54 -7.23 -1.05
N PHE A 110 13.07 -6.97 0.18
CA PHE A 110 13.40 -7.74 1.37
C PHE A 110 13.03 -9.23 1.22
N VAL A 111 11.78 -9.52 0.83
CA VAL A 111 11.30 -10.90 0.67
C VAL A 111 12.06 -11.62 -0.46
N ILE A 112 12.32 -10.93 -1.59
CA ILE A 112 13.08 -11.48 -2.71
C ILE A 112 14.53 -11.77 -2.30
N ALA A 113 15.19 -10.86 -1.57
CA ALA A 113 16.54 -11.08 -1.06
C ALA A 113 16.58 -12.24 -0.07
N LEU A 114 15.58 -12.39 0.81
CA LEU A 114 15.45 -13.53 1.72
C LEU A 114 15.31 -14.87 0.97
N VAL A 115 14.51 -14.89 -0.11
CA VAL A 115 14.42 -16.07 -1.01
C VAL A 115 15.77 -16.35 -1.65
N GLY A 116 16.48 -15.32 -2.12
CA GLY A 116 17.84 -15.43 -2.68
C GLY A 116 18.85 -16.02 -1.69
N LEU A 117 18.85 -15.54 -0.45
CA LEU A 117 19.68 -16.08 0.63
C LEU A 117 19.32 -17.53 0.94
N THR A 118 18.02 -17.87 0.95
CA THR A 118 17.57 -19.25 1.14
C THR A 118 18.08 -20.17 0.03
N VAL A 119 18.01 -19.75 -1.25
CA VAL A 119 18.60 -20.49 -2.37
C VAL A 119 20.13 -20.59 -2.21
N GLY A 120 20.80 -19.53 -1.74
CA GLY A 120 22.22 -19.54 -1.43
C GLY A 120 22.60 -20.48 -0.28
N PHE A 121 21.69 -20.71 0.66
CA PHE A 121 21.88 -21.54 1.85
C PHE A 121 21.61 -23.03 1.58
N ILE A 122 20.39 -23.35 1.15
CA ILE A 122 19.90 -24.74 1.00
C ILE A 122 19.69 -25.18 -0.46
N GLY A 123 19.88 -24.27 -1.43
CA GLY A 123 19.67 -24.53 -2.85
C GLY A 123 18.20 -24.65 -3.24
N TRP A 124 17.94 -24.68 -4.56
CA TRP A 124 16.57 -24.80 -5.09
C TRP A 124 15.81 -26.02 -4.59
N ARG A 125 16.50 -27.13 -4.31
CA ARG A 125 15.87 -28.34 -3.80
C ARG A 125 15.29 -28.12 -2.40
N GLY A 126 16.03 -27.43 -1.52
CA GLY A 126 15.56 -27.02 -0.21
C GLY A 126 14.50 -25.92 -0.29
N THR A 127 14.73 -24.88 -1.11
CA THR A 127 13.78 -23.78 -1.29
C THR A 127 12.42 -24.27 -1.78
N ARG A 128 12.36 -25.29 -2.65
CA ARG A 128 11.09 -25.91 -3.09
C ARG A 128 10.34 -26.60 -1.96
N ILE A 129 11.03 -27.17 -0.97
CA ILE A 129 10.40 -27.80 0.20
C ILE A 129 9.69 -26.75 1.06
N ILE A 130 10.25 -25.54 1.16
CA ILE A 130 9.71 -24.43 1.96
C ILE A 130 9.12 -23.28 1.12
N ALA A 131 8.74 -23.56 -0.14
CA ALA A 131 8.24 -22.53 -1.05
C ALA A 131 6.95 -21.87 -0.53
N VAL A 132 6.04 -22.66 0.05
CA VAL A 132 4.79 -22.15 0.66
C VAL A 132 5.10 -21.17 1.81
N PRO A 133 5.90 -21.52 2.83
CA PRO A 133 6.32 -20.56 3.86
C PRO A 133 6.92 -19.26 3.30
N LEU A 134 7.75 -19.34 2.25
CA LEU A 134 8.35 -18.15 1.64
C LEU A 134 7.32 -17.30 0.88
N LEU A 135 6.35 -17.90 0.22
CA LEU A 135 5.26 -17.18 -0.47
C LEU A 135 4.35 -16.46 0.52
N VAL A 136 4.09 -17.08 1.69
CA VAL A 136 3.27 -16.51 2.75
C VAL A 136 3.84 -15.18 3.27
N LEU A 137 5.16 -15.01 3.25
CA LEU A 137 5.81 -13.75 3.64
C LEU A 137 5.41 -12.55 2.78
N PHE A 138 4.94 -12.73 1.54
CA PHE A 138 4.46 -11.59 0.74
C PHE A 138 3.18 -10.98 1.32
N PHE A 139 2.37 -11.73 2.06
CA PHE A 139 1.14 -11.22 2.68
C PHE A 139 1.39 -10.26 3.85
N MET A 140 2.61 -10.20 4.38
CA MET A 140 2.94 -9.23 5.42
C MET A 140 3.23 -7.83 4.85
N ILE A 141 3.37 -7.70 3.52
CA ILE A 141 3.66 -6.45 2.84
C ILE A 141 2.36 -5.64 2.72
N PRO A 142 2.26 -4.44 3.34
CA PRO A 142 1.09 -3.61 3.20
C PRO A 142 0.95 -3.09 1.77
N MET A 143 -0.28 -3.05 1.25
CA MET A 143 -0.55 -2.49 -0.08
C MET A 143 -0.35 -0.97 -0.08
N PRO A 144 -0.04 -0.37 -1.25
CA PRO A 144 0.07 1.08 -1.36
C PRO A 144 -1.24 1.76 -0.98
N GLN A 145 -1.16 2.89 -0.27
CA GLN A 145 -2.34 3.58 0.26
C GLN A 145 -3.39 3.95 -0.80
N PHE A 146 -2.97 4.27 -2.02
CA PHE A 146 -3.91 4.57 -3.11
C PHE A 146 -4.75 3.34 -3.51
N VAL A 147 -4.14 2.14 -3.53
CA VAL A 147 -4.85 0.87 -3.77
C VAL A 147 -5.81 0.60 -2.62
N LEU A 148 -5.34 0.81 -1.39
CA LEU A 148 -6.15 0.57 -0.19
C LEU A 148 -7.40 1.45 -0.16
N ARG A 149 -7.25 2.76 -0.44
CA ARG A 149 -8.36 3.72 -0.47
C ARG A 149 -9.37 3.39 -1.55
N GLU A 150 -8.90 3.10 -2.77
CA GLU A 150 -9.78 2.70 -3.88
C GLU A 150 -10.54 1.42 -3.53
N LEU A 151 -9.82 0.39 -3.04
CA LEU A 151 -10.44 -0.87 -2.65
C LEU A 151 -11.46 -0.67 -1.51
N SER A 152 -11.12 0.13 -0.49
CA SER A 152 -12.02 0.47 0.62
C SER A 152 -13.31 1.11 0.09
N GLN A 153 -13.19 2.13 -0.76
CA GLN A 153 -14.34 2.83 -1.31
C GLN A 153 -15.23 1.91 -2.15
N GLN A 154 -14.65 1.09 -3.03
CA GLN A 154 -15.42 0.16 -3.85
C GLN A 154 -16.15 -0.89 -2.99
N LEU A 155 -15.47 -1.46 -1.99
CA LEU A 155 -16.08 -2.43 -1.08
C LEU A 155 -17.20 -1.80 -0.25
N GLN A 156 -17.01 -0.57 0.27
CA GLN A 156 -18.06 0.16 0.99
C GLN A 156 -19.30 0.35 0.12
N LEU A 157 -19.16 0.85 -1.12
CA LEU A 157 -20.28 1.09 -2.02
C LEU A 157 -21.07 -0.20 -2.30
N VAL A 158 -20.37 -1.28 -2.64
CA VAL A 158 -21.01 -2.58 -2.93
C VAL A 158 -21.69 -3.14 -1.67
N SER A 159 -21.00 -3.12 -0.53
CA SER A 159 -21.56 -3.63 0.72
C SER A 159 -22.75 -2.80 1.23
N SER A 160 -22.73 -1.48 1.08
CA SER A 160 -23.87 -0.60 1.40
C SER A 160 -25.07 -0.89 0.52
N GLN A 161 -24.88 -1.10 -0.78
CA GLN A 161 -25.99 -1.43 -1.69
C GLN A 161 -26.69 -2.74 -1.30
N ILE A 162 -25.90 -3.78 -1.02
CA ILE A 162 -26.44 -5.09 -0.59
C ILE A 162 -27.06 -4.98 0.80
N GLY A 163 -26.41 -4.28 1.74
CA GLY A 163 -26.92 -4.05 3.09
C GLY A 163 -28.24 -3.29 3.12
N VAL A 164 -28.42 -2.29 2.26
CA VAL A 164 -29.71 -1.58 2.08
C VAL A 164 -30.78 -2.50 1.53
N GLY A 165 -30.43 -3.42 0.65
CA GLY A 165 -31.33 -4.49 0.22
C GLY A 165 -31.85 -5.33 1.40
N LEU A 166 -30.96 -5.66 2.35
CA LEU A 166 -31.34 -6.35 3.59
C LEU A 166 -32.28 -5.50 4.45
N ILE A 167 -31.97 -4.22 4.68
CA ILE A 167 -32.82 -3.30 5.48
C ILE A 167 -34.24 -3.21 4.88
N ARG A 168 -34.34 -3.04 3.56
CA ARG A 168 -35.63 -2.97 2.85
C ARG A 168 -36.44 -4.26 2.97
N MET A 169 -35.78 -5.41 3.08
CA MET A 169 -36.44 -6.70 3.29
C MET A 169 -37.13 -6.79 4.66
N PHE A 170 -36.70 -6.01 5.65
CA PHE A 170 -37.39 -5.85 6.95
C PHE A 170 -38.52 -4.80 6.91
N GLY A 171 -38.87 -4.26 5.72
CA GLY A 171 -39.95 -3.29 5.56
C GLY A 171 -39.57 -1.85 5.95
N ILE A 172 -38.28 -1.57 6.13
CA ILE A 172 -37.78 -0.25 6.54
C ILE A 172 -37.54 0.60 5.29
N SER A 173 -38.09 1.82 5.27
CA SER A 173 -37.88 2.79 4.18
C SER A 173 -36.52 3.46 4.37
N VAL A 174 -35.62 3.27 3.40
CA VAL A 174 -34.24 3.74 3.49
C VAL A 174 -33.72 4.26 2.15
N PHE A 175 -33.02 5.39 2.19
CA PHE A 175 -32.39 6.02 1.04
C PHE A 175 -30.87 5.84 1.12
N LEU A 176 -30.22 5.56 -0.02
CA LEU A 176 -28.77 5.36 -0.10
C LEU A 176 -28.18 6.45 -1.01
N GLU A 177 -27.28 7.25 -0.46
CA GLU A 177 -26.53 8.25 -1.20
C GLU A 177 -25.03 8.00 -1.02
N GLY A 178 -24.39 7.41 -2.02
CA GLY A 178 -23.00 6.96 -1.91
C GLY A 178 -22.86 5.87 -0.85
N ASN A 179 -22.12 6.14 0.22
CA ASN A 179 -21.93 5.27 1.39
C ASN A 179 -22.74 5.74 2.62
N VAL A 180 -23.64 6.72 2.47
CA VAL A 180 -24.53 7.21 3.53
C VAL A 180 -25.90 6.57 3.38
N ILE A 181 -26.33 5.88 4.44
CA ILE A 181 -27.62 5.22 4.56
C ILE A 181 -28.52 6.11 5.43
N ASP A 182 -29.56 6.67 4.82
CA ASP A 182 -30.49 7.60 5.45
C ASP A 182 -31.78 6.85 5.85
N LEU A 183 -31.97 6.66 7.16
CA LEU A 183 -33.17 6.08 7.78
C LEU A 183 -34.23 7.16 8.11
N GLY A 184 -34.04 8.41 7.66
CA GLY A 184 -34.89 9.55 7.94
C GLY A 184 -34.61 10.17 9.32
N SER A 185 -34.71 9.36 10.38
CA SER A 185 -34.43 9.81 11.76
C SER A 185 -32.94 9.83 12.11
N TYR A 186 -32.14 9.00 11.43
CA TYR A 186 -30.71 8.82 11.68
C TYR A 186 -29.97 8.53 10.37
N LYS A 187 -28.74 9.03 10.25
CA LYS A 187 -27.88 8.82 9.08
C LYS A 187 -26.70 7.94 9.46
N LEU A 188 -26.67 6.73 8.91
CA LEU A 188 -25.57 5.79 9.08
C LEU A 188 -24.55 6.02 7.97
N GLN A 189 -23.35 6.44 8.32
CA GLN A 189 -22.24 6.52 7.38
C GLN A 189 -21.37 5.27 7.50
N VAL A 190 -21.17 4.59 6.37
CA VAL A 190 -20.23 3.47 6.29
C VAL A 190 -18.82 4.04 6.19
N VAL A 191 -18.19 4.22 7.35
CA VAL A 191 -16.80 4.69 7.48
C VAL A 191 -15.81 3.56 7.16
N ASP A 192 -14.51 3.86 7.12
CA ASP A 192 -13.46 2.91 6.74
C ASP A 192 -13.46 1.60 7.56
N ALA A 193 -13.85 1.67 8.84
CA ALA A 193 -14.04 0.51 9.71
C ALA A 193 -15.12 -0.50 9.23
N CYS A 194 -15.98 -0.08 8.29
CA CYS A 194 -17.04 -0.88 7.69
C CYS A 194 -16.75 -1.26 6.23
N SER A 195 -15.51 -1.09 5.75
CA SER A 195 -15.08 -1.52 4.41
C SER A 195 -14.97 -3.04 4.24
N GLY A 196 -14.92 -3.79 5.34
CA GLY A 196 -14.69 -5.24 5.35
C GLY A 196 -13.22 -5.65 5.17
N LEU A 197 -12.30 -4.70 4.95
CA LEU A 197 -10.87 -4.97 4.73
C LEU A 197 -10.20 -5.67 5.93
N ARG A 198 -10.63 -5.31 7.15
CA ARG A 198 -10.18 -5.92 8.41
C ARG A 198 -10.44 -7.44 8.48
N TYR A 199 -11.43 -7.94 7.74
CA TYR A 199 -11.71 -9.37 7.62
C TYR A 199 -11.10 -9.97 6.37
N LEU A 200 -11.10 -9.21 5.26
CA LEU A 200 -10.65 -9.67 3.96
C LEU A 200 -9.18 -10.09 3.98
N PHE A 201 -8.29 -9.26 4.53
CA PHE A 201 -6.86 -9.55 4.45
C PHE A 201 -6.45 -10.79 5.26
N PRO A 202 -6.83 -10.95 6.55
CA PRO A 202 -6.56 -12.17 7.28
C PRO A 202 -7.22 -13.41 6.64
N LEU A 203 -8.45 -13.26 6.12
CA LEU A 203 -9.15 -14.36 5.45
C LEU A 203 -8.45 -14.77 4.15
N MET A 204 -7.89 -13.82 3.40
CA MET A 204 -7.13 -14.10 2.18
C MET A 204 -5.84 -14.89 2.50
N VAL A 205 -5.15 -14.56 3.60
CA VAL A 205 -4.01 -15.35 4.10
C VAL A 205 -4.45 -16.76 4.46
N LEU A 206 -5.53 -16.90 5.22
CA LEU A 206 -6.06 -18.20 5.63
C LEU A 206 -6.51 -19.02 4.42
N GLY A 207 -7.22 -18.41 3.47
CA GLY A 207 -7.64 -19.01 2.21
C GLY A 207 -6.46 -19.47 1.36
N PHE A 208 -5.39 -18.67 1.28
CA PHE A 208 -4.16 -19.05 0.59
C PHE A 208 -3.46 -20.25 1.25
N LEU A 209 -3.33 -20.24 2.57
CA LEU A 209 -2.77 -21.37 3.34
C LEU A 209 -3.62 -22.63 3.14
N ALA A 210 -4.94 -22.50 3.30
CA ALA A 210 -5.90 -23.57 3.11
C ALA A 210 -5.82 -24.14 1.70
N ALA A 211 -5.75 -23.30 0.66
CA ALA A 211 -5.60 -23.71 -0.73
C ALA A 211 -4.27 -24.44 -0.99
N CYS A 212 -3.17 -24.04 -0.34
CA CYS A 212 -1.88 -24.72 -0.43
C CYS A 212 -1.93 -26.15 0.15
N PHE A 213 -2.67 -26.36 1.24
CA PHE A 213 -2.82 -27.67 1.88
C PHE A 213 -3.95 -28.52 1.29
N PHE A 214 -4.93 -27.90 0.64
CA PHE A 214 -6.08 -28.58 0.06
C PHE A 214 -5.63 -29.58 -1.02
N GLN A 215 -5.91 -30.87 -0.83
CA GLN A 215 -5.50 -31.92 -1.76
C GLN A 215 -6.52 -32.10 -2.89
N GLY A 216 -6.79 -31.03 -3.64
CA GLY A 216 -7.78 -31.02 -4.72
C GLY A 216 -7.21 -30.59 -6.07
N ALA A 217 -8.07 -30.55 -7.08
CA ALA A 217 -7.76 -29.95 -8.38
C ALA A 217 -7.37 -28.48 -8.21
N TRP A 218 -6.46 -27.99 -9.06
CA TRP A 218 -5.92 -26.63 -8.96
C TRP A 218 -7.01 -25.55 -9.02
N TRP A 219 -8.08 -25.77 -9.79
CA TRP A 219 -9.21 -24.82 -9.88
C TRP A 219 -9.95 -24.69 -8.55
N LYS A 220 -10.05 -25.75 -7.73
CA LYS A 220 -10.67 -25.69 -6.40
C LYS A 220 -9.83 -24.84 -5.45
N ARG A 221 -8.50 -24.94 -5.57
CA ARG A 221 -7.56 -24.11 -4.80
C ARG A 221 -7.69 -22.64 -5.16
N VAL A 222 -7.79 -22.33 -6.46
CA VAL A 222 -8.02 -20.96 -6.93
C VAL A 222 -9.38 -20.45 -6.43
N LEU A 223 -10.43 -21.28 -6.50
CA LEU A 223 -11.76 -20.91 -6.00
C LEU A 223 -11.73 -20.55 -4.51
N ILE A 224 -11.10 -21.35 -3.66
CA ILE A 224 -10.95 -21.09 -2.20
C ILE A 224 -10.30 -19.74 -1.92
N VAL A 225 -9.31 -19.32 -2.72
CA VAL A 225 -8.64 -18.03 -2.54
C VAL A 225 -9.54 -16.89 -3.05
N VAL A 226 -10.08 -17.05 -4.25
CA VAL A 226 -10.91 -16.02 -4.90
C VAL A 226 -12.22 -15.81 -4.14
N SER A 227 -12.78 -16.85 -3.53
CA SER A 227 -14.04 -16.80 -2.77
C SER A 227 -13.93 -15.96 -1.49
N THR A 228 -12.72 -15.74 -0.96
CA THR A 228 -12.53 -14.90 0.23
C THR A 228 -13.02 -13.46 0.03
N VAL A 229 -12.92 -12.92 -1.19
CA VAL A 229 -13.41 -11.59 -1.57
C VAL A 229 -14.94 -11.49 -1.51
N PRO A 230 -15.73 -12.25 -2.31
CA PRO A 230 -17.18 -12.19 -2.27
C PRO A 230 -17.74 -12.62 -0.90
N LEU A 231 -17.10 -13.57 -0.21
CA LEU A 231 -17.50 -13.96 1.13
C LEU A 231 -17.43 -12.77 2.10
N THR A 232 -16.33 -12.03 2.06
CA THR A 232 -16.16 -10.84 2.90
C THR A 232 -17.16 -9.74 2.52
N ILE A 233 -17.40 -9.52 1.23
CA ILE A 233 -18.42 -8.55 0.77
C ILE A 233 -19.80 -8.91 1.33
N VAL A 234 -20.22 -10.19 1.23
CA VAL A 234 -21.53 -10.65 1.71
C VAL A 234 -21.65 -10.49 3.23
N ILE A 235 -20.64 -10.94 3.99
CA ILE A 235 -20.66 -10.83 5.45
C ILE A 235 -20.61 -9.37 5.91
N ASN A 236 -19.82 -8.53 5.25
CA ASN A 236 -19.79 -7.10 5.54
C ASN A 236 -21.12 -6.41 5.19
N SER A 237 -21.79 -6.83 4.11
CA SER A 237 -23.13 -6.34 3.76
C SER A 237 -24.19 -6.76 4.78
N LEU A 238 -24.11 -8.01 5.26
CA LEU A 238 -24.95 -8.52 6.34
C LEU A 238 -24.77 -7.69 7.60
N ARG A 239 -23.52 -7.40 7.97
CA ARG A 239 -23.17 -6.52 9.09
C ARG A 239 -23.82 -5.14 8.96
N ILE A 240 -23.59 -4.44 7.84
CA ILE A 240 -24.17 -3.11 7.58
C ILE A 240 -25.70 -3.14 7.66
N GLY A 241 -26.33 -4.14 7.05
CA GLY A 241 -27.79 -4.25 7.08
C GLY A 241 -28.34 -4.59 8.47
N LEU A 242 -27.67 -5.46 9.24
CA LEU A 242 -28.05 -5.76 10.63
C LEU A 242 -27.94 -4.52 11.52
N ILE A 243 -26.88 -3.73 11.40
CA ILE A 243 -26.75 -2.44 12.13
C ILE A 243 -27.91 -1.51 11.73
N GLY A 244 -28.21 -1.37 10.44
CA GLY A 244 -29.31 -0.52 9.99
C GLY A 244 -30.67 -0.94 10.56
N VAL A 245 -30.94 -2.25 10.57
CA VAL A 245 -32.16 -2.82 11.16
C VAL A 245 -32.19 -2.59 12.67
N THR A 246 -31.08 -2.81 13.38
CA THR A 246 -31.07 -2.67 14.84
C THR A 246 -31.18 -1.23 15.28
N VAL A 247 -30.58 -0.29 14.56
CA VAL A 247 -30.70 1.14 14.82
C VAL A 247 -32.15 1.63 14.66
N GLU A 248 -32.85 1.17 13.63
CA GLU A 248 -34.25 1.54 13.41
C GLU A 248 -35.17 1.06 14.56
N TYR A 249 -34.97 -0.17 15.04
CA TYR A 249 -35.85 -0.76 16.07
C TYR A 249 -35.46 -0.41 17.51
N TRP A 250 -34.16 -0.26 17.81
CA TRP A 250 -33.65 -0.09 19.17
C TRP A 250 -32.86 1.21 19.38
N GLY A 251 -32.73 2.06 18.35
CA GLY A 251 -32.11 3.37 18.42
C GLY A 251 -30.61 3.38 18.15
N ALA A 252 -30.06 4.60 18.05
CA ALA A 252 -28.67 4.87 17.65
C ALA A 252 -27.60 4.25 18.55
N SER A 253 -27.91 3.96 19.82
CA SER A 253 -26.99 3.31 20.75
C SER A 253 -26.59 1.89 20.32
N MET A 254 -27.29 1.27 19.36
CA MET A 254 -26.90 -0.02 18.79
C MET A 254 -25.75 0.11 17.78
N ALA A 255 -25.54 1.29 17.21
CA ALA A 255 -24.42 1.58 16.31
C ALA A 255 -23.13 1.96 17.07
N GLU A 256 -23.23 2.33 18.35
CA GLU A 256 -22.13 2.90 19.13
C GLU A 256 -21.80 2.04 20.37
N GLY A 257 -20.52 1.77 20.63
CA GLY A 257 -20.04 1.10 21.84
C GLY A 257 -19.71 -0.40 21.69
N LEU A 258 -19.70 -1.14 22.81
CA LEU A 258 -19.18 -2.52 22.90
C LEU A 258 -19.83 -3.51 21.91
N LEU A 259 -21.13 -3.35 21.59
CA LEU A 259 -21.82 -4.23 20.64
C LEU A 259 -21.23 -4.14 19.22
N HIS A 260 -20.75 -2.97 18.81
CA HIS A 260 -20.11 -2.75 17.52
C HIS A 260 -18.75 -3.48 17.42
N ASP A 261 -17.98 -3.47 18.50
CA ASP A 261 -16.68 -4.15 18.55
C ASP A 261 -16.81 -5.67 18.63
N PHE A 262 -17.79 -6.17 19.40
CA PHE A 262 -18.08 -7.60 19.50
C PHE A 262 -18.61 -8.19 18.19
N GLU A 263 -19.37 -7.42 17.43
CA GLU A 263 -19.88 -7.84 16.12
C GLU A 263 -18.74 -8.18 15.15
N GLY A 264 -17.65 -7.41 15.17
CA GLY A 264 -16.57 -7.60 14.20
C GLY A 264 -15.84 -8.94 14.32
N TRP A 265 -15.59 -9.40 15.56
CA TRP A 265 -15.00 -10.73 15.78
C TRP A 265 -15.96 -11.85 15.38
N PHE A 266 -17.25 -11.70 15.66
CA PHE A 266 -18.27 -12.66 15.27
C PHE A 266 -18.37 -12.82 13.75
N MET A 267 -18.40 -11.69 13.02
CA MET A 267 -18.41 -11.70 11.54
C MET A 267 -17.16 -12.37 10.97
N PHE A 268 -15.99 -12.15 11.56
CA PHE A 268 -14.77 -12.84 11.15
C PHE A 268 -14.84 -14.36 11.39
N MET A 269 -15.36 -14.82 12.53
CA MET A 269 -15.58 -16.25 12.79
C MET A 269 -16.58 -16.86 11.80
N LEU A 270 -17.62 -16.11 11.42
CA LEU A 270 -18.58 -16.52 10.40
C LEU A 270 -17.92 -16.67 9.02
N CYS A 271 -17.04 -15.74 8.62
CA CYS A 271 -16.24 -15.88 7.40
C CYS A 271 -15.39 -17.16 7.41
N ILE A 272 -14.73 -17.48 8.53
CA ILE A 272 -13.94 -18.72 8.66
C ILE A 272 -14.86 -19.95 8.53
N ALA A 273 -16.00 -19.95 9.22
CA ALA A 273 -16.95 -21.06 9.18
C ALA A 273 -17.48 -21.32 7.76
N LEU A 274 -17.81 -20.25 7.03
CA LEU A 274 -18.27 -20.35 5.64
C LEU A 274 -17.16 -20.80 4.70
N LEU A 275 -15.92 -20.34 4.88
CA LEU A 275 -14.77 -20.82 4.11
C LEU A 275 -14.54 -22.33 4.35
N ILE A 276 -14.60 -22.79 5.60
CA ILE A 276 -14.50 -24.22 5.93
C ILE A 276 -15.69 -25.00 5.33
N GLY A 277 -16.88 -24.43 5.35
CA GLY A 277 -18.07 -24.99 4.71
C GLY A 277 -17.89 -25.16 3.20
N GLU A 278 -17.40 -24.13 2.51
CA GLU A 278 -17.07 -24.15 1.09
C GLU A 278 -16.03 -25.24 0.79
N MET A 279 -14.94 -25.29 1.55
CA MET A 279 -13.91 -26.32 1.41
C MET A 279 -14.46 -27.72 1.61
N SER A 280 -15.37 -27.89 2.58
CA SER A 280 -16.04 -29.16 2.83
C SER A 280 -16.90 -29.57 1.64
N VAL A 281 -17.71 -28.67 1.09
CA VAL A 281 -18.51 -28.92 -0.12
C VAL A 281 -17.60 -29.27 -1.31
N LEU A 282 -16.52 -28.50 -1.53
CA LEU A 282 -15.56 -28.76 -2.61
C LEU A 282 -14.83 -30.09 -2.45
N ALA A 283 -14.59 -30.55 -1.22
CA ALA A 283 -14.00 -31.86 -0.94
C ALA A 283 -14.98 -32.99 -1.31
N HIS A 284 -16.28 -32.81 -1.11
CA HIS A 284 -17.31 -33.78 -1.50
C HIS A 284 -17.55 -33.82 -3.02
N ILE A 285 -17.29 -32.73 -3.75
CA ILE A 285 -17.40 -32.66 -5.23
C ILE A 285 -16.19 -33.33 -5.91
N GLY A 286 -15.70 -34.46 -5.38
CA GLY A 286 -14.55 -35.21 -5.88
C GLY A 286 -14.32 -36.52 -5.13
N ALA A 287 -13.62 -37.48 -5.76
CA ALA A 287 -13.53 -38.87 -5.30
C ALA A 287 -12.74 -39.13 -4.00
N ARG A 288 -12.40 -38.12 -3.19
CA ARG A 288 -11.63 -38.28 -1.94
C ARG A 288 -12.12 -37.34 -0.84
N PRO A 289 -12.93 -37.81 0.13
CA PRO A 289 -13.24 -37.02 1.32
C PRO A 289 -11.95 -36.74 2.11
N GLN A 290 -11.80 -35.50 2.59
CA GLN A 290 -10.63 -35.05 3.35
C GLN A 290 -11.05 -34.65 4.76
N SER A 291 -10.22 -34.99 5.75
CA SER A 291 -10.47 -34.58 7.13
C SER A 291 -10.09 -33.11 7.36
N LEU A 292 -10.70 -32.44 8.34
CA LEU A 292 -10.36 -31.06 8.71
C LEU A 292 -8.88 -30.90 9.13
N ARG A 293 -8.24 -31.96 9.63
CA ARG A 293 -6.78 -31.95 9.89
C ARG A 293 -5.96 -31.86 8.61
N ALA A 294 -6.43 -32.45 7.51
CA ALA A 294 -5.80 -32.30 6.19
C ALA A 294 -6.00 -30.88 5.62
N VAL A 295 -7.08 -30.21 6.00
CA VAL A 295 -7.37 -28.81 5.62
C VAL A 295 -6.40 -27.82 6.28
N PHE A 296 -6.12 -27.98 7.57
CA PHE A 296 -5.13 -27.16 8.29
C PHE A 296 -3.69 -27.63 8.10
N GLY A 297 -3.49 -28.79 7.47
CA GLY A 297 -2.19 -29.30 7.08
C GLY A 297 -1.21 -29.50 8.24
N LEU A 298 -1.66 -29.64 9.48
CA LEU A 298 -0.80 -29.78 10.67
C LEU A 298 -0.14 -31.17 10.72
N GLU A 299 1.08 -31.26 10.18
CA GLU A 299 1.96 -32.44 10.24
C GLU A 299 3.07 -32.15 11.25
N TYR A 300 3.27 -33.00 12.26
CA TYR A 300 4.39 -32.84 13.19
C TYR A 300 5.64 -33.51 12.63
N PRO A 301 6.84 -32.94 12.87
CA PRO A 301 8.06 -33.61 12.47
C PRO A 301 8.24 -34.96 13.21
N GLU A 302 8.52 -36.03 12.47
CA GLU A 302 8.82 -37.35 13.02
C GLU A 302 10.15 -37.36 13.78
N PRO A 303 10.22 -37.97 14.97
CA PRO A 303 11.47 -38.13 15.69
C PRO A 303 12.50 -38.92 14.87
N VAL A 304 13.75 -38.45 14.85
CA VAL A 304 14.84 -39.17 14.20
C VAL A 304 15.12 -40.47 14.96
N PRO A 305 15.05 -41.67 14.33
CA PRO A 305 15.33 -42.93 15.00
C PRO A 305 16.74 -42.99 15.60
N ALA A 306 16.86 -43.61 16.77
CA ALA A 306 18.15 -43.82 17.42
C ALA A 306 19.05 -44.71 16.54
N GLY A 307 20.29 -44.27 16.32
CA GLY A 307 21.26 -44.99 15.47
C GLY A 307 21.28 -44.56 13.99
N THR A 308 20.44 -43.59 13.58
CA THR A 308 20.46 -43.06 12.21
C THR A 308 21.81 -42.36 11.90
N PRO A 309 22.50 -42.68 10.79
CA PRO A 309 23.78 -42.06 10.46
C PRO A 309 23.62 -40.56 10.18
N VAL A 310 24.47 -39.74 10.83
CA VAL A 310 24.43 -38.27 10.69
C VAL A 310 25.49 -37.80 9.68
N ARG A 311 25.07 -36.98 8.72
CA ARG A 311 25.95 -36.25 7.79
C ARG A 311 25.80 -34.75 8.00
N TYR A 312 26.82 -33.98 7.64
CA TYR A 312 26.80 -32.52 7.77
C TYR A 312 26.74 -31.84 6.41
N HIS A 313 25.93 -30.79 6.30
CA HIS A 313 25.91 -29.95 5.09
C HIS A 313 27.25 -29.23 4.92
N ARG A 314 27.68 -29.12 3.66
CA ARG A 314 28.85 -28.30 3.31
C ARG A 314 28.57 -26.83 3.59
N PHE A 315 29.65 -26.08 3.80
CA PHE A 315 29.54 -24.66 4.09
C PHE A 315 28.96 -23.89 2.89
N PRO A 316 27.91 -23.06 3.08
CA PRO A 316 27.19 -22.39 2.00
C PRO A 316 27.87 -21.08 1.58
N VAL A 317 28.94 -21.17 0.78
CA VAL A 317 29.68 -20.00 0.26
C VAL A 317 28.77 -18.98 -0.45
N PRO A 318 27.78 -19.36 -1.28
CA PRO A 318 26.89 -18.39 -1.92
C PRO A 318 26.12 -17.52 -0.92
N MET A 319 25.70 -18.07 0.23
CA MET A 319 25.01 -17.30 1.27
C MET A 319 25.94 -16.27 1.90
N LEU A 320 27.21 -16.60 2.14
CA LEU A 320 28.19 -15.63 2.65
C LEU A 320 28.39 -14.47 1.69
N VAL A 321 28.56 -14.76 0.40
CA VAL A 321 28.72 -13.71 -0.62
C VAL A 321 27.47 -12.85 -0.69
N GLY A 322 26.27 -13.45 -0.63
CA GLY A 322 25.01 -12.71 -0.53
C GLY A 322 24.95 -11.81 0.71
N GLY A 323 25.38 -12.32 1.87
CA GLY A 323 25.49 -11.54 3.11
C GLY A 323 26.47 -10.39 3.03
N LEU A 324 27.62 -10.58 2.38
CA LEU A 324 28.59 -9.51 2.15
C LEU A 324 28.00 -8.42 1.24
N LEU A 325 27.31 -8.80 0.17
CA LEU A 325 26.61 -7.85 -0.72
C LEU A 325 25.55 -7.05 0.04
N LEU A 326 24.79 -7.70 0.92
CA LEU A 326 23.83 -7.02 1.81
C LEU A 326 24.53 -6.07 2.78
N GLY A 327 25.65 -6.47 3.37
CA GLY A 327 26.44 -5.62 4.27
C GLY A 327 26.99 -4.38 3.55
N VAL A 328 27.50 -4.53 2.33
CA VAL A 328 27.93 -3.40 1.48
C VAL A 328 26.74 -2.53 1.10
N GLY A 329 25.62 -3.14 0.69
CA GLY A 329 24.39 -2.42 0.37
C GLY A 329 23.86 -1.61 1.54
N ALA A 330 23.85 -2.18 2.75
CA ALA A 330 23.53 -1.46 3.97
C ALA A 330 24.52 -0.31 4.21
N ALA A 331 25.83 -0.58 4.19
CA ALA A 331 26.83 0.47 4.41
C ALA A 331 26.69 1.66 3.43
N LEU A 332 26.32 1.40 2.18
CA LEU A 332 26.04 2.43 1.18
C LEU A 332 24.75 3.20 1.47
N LEU A 333 23.66 2.50 1.81
CA LEU A 333 22.36 3.12 2.10
C LEU A 333 22.41 4.01 3.34
N TRP A 334 23.11 3.56 4.38
CA TRP A 334 23.28 4.29 5.64
C TRP A 334 24.44 5.30 5.61
N SER A 335 25.14 5.42 4.48
CA SER A 335 26.21 6.40 4.34
C SER A 335 25.63 7.82 4.29
N PRO A 336 26.18 8.78 5.04
CA PRO A 336 25.82 10.20 4.89
C PRO A 336 26.06 10.74 3.48
N LEU A 337 26.90 10.07 2.69
CA LEU A 337 27.13 10.39 1.28
C LEU A 337 25.88 10.19 0.41
N ASN A 338 24.86 9.49 0.90
CA ASN A 338 23.60 9.25 0.22
C ASN A 338 22.49 10.25 0.60
N ASP A 339 22.79 11.23 1.46
CA ASP A 339 21.84 12.27 1.80
C ASP A 339 21.47 13.09 0.56
N GLN A 340 20.17 13.25 0.35
CA GLN A 340 19.66 14.07 -0.76
C GLN A 340 19.99 15.54 -0.51
N ILE A 341 20.51 16.20 -1.54
CA ILE A 341 20.80 17.64 -1.53
C ILE A 341 19.48 18.38 -1.42
N LYS A 342 19.33 19.15 -0.34
CA LYS A 342 18.20 20.07 -0.14
C LYS A 342 18.62 21.47 -0.63
N PRO A 343 18.17 21.91 -1.81
CA PRO A 343 18.59 23.19 -2.36
C PRO A 343 18.10 24.37 -1.50
N GLN A 344 18.91 25.41 -1.41
CA GLN A 344 18.50 26.67 -0.78
C GLN A 344 17.45 27.36 -1.67
N ARG A 345 16.40 27.89 -1.03
CA ARG A 345 15.27 28.57 -1.67
C ARG A 345 14.67 29.62 -0.76
N THR A 346 13.88 30.53 -1.32
CA THR A 346 13.06 31.44 -0.54
C THR A 346 11.85 30.67 0.03
N PRO A 347 11.58 30.72 1.36
CA PRO A 347 10.41 30.09 1.96
C PRO A 347 9.10 30.71 1.47
N TYR A 348 8.02 29.92 1.44
CA TYR A 348 6.69 30.41 1.01
C TYR A 348 6.09 31.47 1.94
N SER A 349 6.56 31.59 3.18
CA SER A 349 6.18 32.69 4.08
C SER A 349 6.54 34.08 3.53
N GLN A 350 7.47 34.16 2.58
CA GLN A 350 7.86 35.39 1.90
C GLN A 350 7.20 35.54 0.52
N PHE A 351 6.24 34.67 0.16
CA PHE A 351 5.52 34.79 -1.11
C PHE A 351 4.64 36.05 -1.11
N PRO A 352 4.66 36.87 -2.18
CA PRO A 352 4.02 38.18 -2.16
C PRO A 352 2.49 38.10 -2.13
N MET A 353 1.88 38.87 -1.22
CA MET A 353 0.43 39.03 -1.11
C MET A 353 -0.14 40.09 -2.06
N ARG A 354 0.72 40.79 -2.80
CA ARG A 354 0.34 41.71 -3.88
C ARG A 354 1.08 41.30 -5.14
N LEU A 355 0.33 40.92 -6.16
CA LEU A 355 0.90 40.46 -7.44
C LEU A 355 0.58 41.45 -8.58
N PRO A 356 1.36 41.42 -9.68
CA PRO A 356 1.05 42.19 -10.88
C PRO A 356 -0.37 41.93 -11.39
N GLY A 357 -0.99 42.94 -11.99
CA GLY A 357 -2.38 42.86 -12.46
C GLY A 357 -3.42 43.14 -11.37
N GLY A 358 -3.02 43.68 -10.21
CA GLY A 358 -3.96 44.14 -9.17
C GLY A 358 -4.50 43.03 -8.27
N TRP A 359 -3.84 41.88 -8.23
CA TRP A 359 -4.22 40.78 -7.35
C TRP A 359 -3.77 41.04 -5.91
N THR A 360 -4.70 40.92 -4.98
CA THR A 360 -4.46 41.02 -3.52
C THR A 360 -4.86 39.70 -2.86
N GLY A 361 -3.90 39.09 -2.17
CA GLY A 361 -4.04 37.82 -1.46
C GLY A 361 -4.47 37.99 -0.01
N HIS A 362 -5.19 37.00 0.50
CA HIS A 362 -5.44 36.79 1.92
C HIS A 362 -5.04 35.35 2.27
N TRP A 363 -4.32 35.18 3.38
CA TRP A 363 -3.90 33.86 3.83
C TRP A 363 -5.10 32.97 4.08
N ASP A 364 -4.97 31.72 3.66
CA ASP A 364 -5.83 30.64 4.06
C ASP A 364 -5.03 29.71 4.99
N ASN A 365 -5.64 28.71 5.62
CA ASN A 365 -4.92 27.77 6.47
C ASN A 365 -5.35 26.33 6.24
N LEU A 366 -4.40 25.41 6.41
CA LEU A 366 -4.69 23.98 6.52
C LEU A 366 -4.70 23.57 7.99
N ASP A 367 -5.62 22.69 8.36
CA ASP A 367 -5.67 22.12 9.70
C ASP A 367 -4.38 21.35 10.01
N LYS A 368 -3.99 21.35 11.29
CA LYS A 368 -2.74 20.71 11.75
C LYS A 368 -2.67 19.23 11.40
N ASP A 369 -3.80 18.53 11.49
CA ASP A 369 -3.88 17.09 11.18
C ASP A 369 -3.67 16.83 9.69
N VAL A 370 -4.15 17.74 8.83
CA VAL A 370 -3.91 17.68 7.38
C VAL A 370 -2.43 17.88 7.08
N LEU A 371 -1.79 18.88 7.71
CA LEU A 371 -0.35 19.13 7.53
C LEU A 371 0.50 17.95 8.01
N ALA A 372 0.18 17.36 9.16
CA ALA A 372 0.84 16.18 9.69
C ALA A 372 0.74 14.99 8.73
N THR A 373 -0.42 14.83 8.08
CA THR A 373 -0.67 13.77 7.09
C THR A 373 0.07 14.02 5.77
N LEU A 374 0.10 15.27 5.31
CA LEU A 374 0.75 15.63 4.04
C LEU A 374 2.29 15.54 4.10
N ALA A 375 2.86 15.66 5.30
CA ALA A 375 4.31 15.60 5.56
C ALA A 375 5.12 16.52 4.63
N VAL A 376 4.61 17.73 4.40
CA VAL A 376 5.25 18.77 3.58
C VAL A 376 6.33 19.50 4.38
N ASP A 377 7.44 19.86 3.73
CA ASP A 377 8.50 20.66 4.35
C ASP A 377 8.13 22.15 4.39
N ASP A 378 7.39 22.62 3.38
CA ASP A 378 6.89 23.99 3.29
C ASP A 378 5.61 24.02 2.44
N HIS A 379 4.69 24.94 2.75
CA HIS A 379 3.44 25.07 2.00
C HIS A 379 3.01 26.53 1.89
N PHE A 380 2.20 26.80 0.86
CA PHE A 380 1.54 28.08 0.65
C PHE A 380 0.07 27.84 0.39
N ILE A 381 -0.81 28.61 1.03
CA ILE A 381 -2.22 28.63 0.68
C ILE A 381 -2.80 30.04 0.89
N ALA A 382 -3.36 30.62 -0.17
CA ALA A 382 -3.96 31.95 -0.11
C ALA A 382 -5.05 32.14 -1.18
N ASN A 383 -6.03 32.99 -0.85
CA ASN A 383 -7.09 33.40 -1.76
C ASN A 383 -6.78 34.79 -2.33
N TYR A 384 -6.56 34.88 -3.63
CA TYR A 384 -6.28 36.11 -4.35
C TYR A 384 -7.53 36.64 -5.05
N GLY A 385 -7.84 37.92 -4.85
CA GLY A 385 -8.94 38.60 -5.52
C GLY A 385 -8.50 39.91 -6.15
N ARG A 386 -9.34 40.45 -7.03
CA ARG A 386 -9.31 41.84 -7.49
C ARG A 386 -10.52 42.58 -6.92
N SER A 387 -10.51 43.91 -6.96
CA SER A 387 -11.52 44.80 -6.33
C SER A 387 -12.99 44.47 -6.64
N SER A 388 -13.27 43.82 -7.77
CA SER A 388 -14.54 43.11 -8.01
C SER A 388 -14.31 41.90 -8.92
N GLY A 389 -14.59 40.70 -8.42
CA GLY A 389 -14.45 39.46 -9.18
C GLY A 389 -14.23 38.26 -8.25
N PRO A 390 -14.45 37.02 -8.74
CA PRO A 390 -14.26 35.86 -7.90
C PRO A 390 -12.78 35.57 -7.69
N TRP A 391 -12.47 34.92 -6.57
CA TRP A 391 -11.11 34.69 -6.12
C TRP A 391 -10.43 33.51 -6.85
N VAL A 392 -9.10 33.47 -6.79
CA VAL A 392 -8.26 32.33 -7.16
C VAL A 392 -7.51 31.86 -5.91
N ASN A 393 -7.75 30.62 -5.50
CA ASN A 393 -6.99 29.97 -4.43
C ASN A 393 -5.72 29.42 -5.04
N PHE A 394 -4.58 29.88 -4.54
CA PHE A 394 -3.29 29.31 -4.87
C PHE A 394 -2.83 28.44 -3.70
N TYR A 395 -2.60 27.18 -3.98
CA TYR A 395 -2.01 26.22 -3.08
C TYR A 395 -0.71 25.67 -3.67
N SER A 396 0.34 25.60 -2.84
CA SER A 396 1.57 24.91 -3.18
C SER A 396 2.06 24.07 -2.01
N ALA A 397 2.51 22.85 -2.29
CA ALA A 397 3.11 21.94 -1.34
C ALA A 397 4.52 21.59 -1.79
N TYR A 398 5.52 22.04 -1.06
CA TYR A 398 6.93 21.80 -1.36
C TYR A 398 7.50 20.69 -0.46
N TYR A 399 8.27 19.82 -1.11
CA TYR A 399 9.03 18.75 -0.48
C TYR A 399 10.50 18.99 -0.77
N ALA A 400 11.31 19.17 0.28
CA ALA A 400 12.77 19.29 0.20
C ALA A 400 13.43 17.95 -0.11
N SER A 401 12.81 16.84 0.31
CA SER A 401 13.18 15.49 -0.11
C SER A 401 11.91 14.66 -0.31
N GLN A 402 11.79 14.01 -1.46
CA GLN A 402 10.69 13.09 -1.76
C GLN A 402 11.17 11.65 -1.67
N SER A 403 11.57 11.23 -0.47
CA SER A 403 12.01 9.86 -0.14
C SER A 403 11.19 9.31 1.03
N GLY A 404 11.26 8.00 1.28
CA GLY A 404 10.62 7.41 2.45
C GLY A 404 9.11 7.68 2.56
N GLY A 405 8.35 7.52 1.47
CA GLY A 405 6.89 7.65 1.49
C GLY A 405 6.32 9.07 1.54
N ALA A 406 7.13 10.09 1.83
CA ALA A 406 6.74 11.49 1.73
C ALA A 406 6.94 11.97 0.28
N SER A 407 5.86 12.24 -0.43
CA SER A 407 5.92 12.78 -1.79
C SER A 407 4.58 13.38 -2.18
N SER A 408 4.63 14.36 -3.08
CA SER A 408 3.44 14.93 -3.70
C SER A 408 2.55 13.84 -4.32
N HIS A 409 1.24 13.98 -4.12
CA HIS A 409 0.21 13.19 -4.77
C HIS A 409 -0.75 14.11 -5.50
N SER A 410 -1.47 13.53 -6.46
CA SER A 410 -2.40 14.29 -7.29
C SER A 410 -3.67 14.65 -6.53
N PRO A 411 -4.24 15.84 -6.78
CA PRO A 411 -5.56 16.21 -6.26
C PRO A 411 -6.66 15.20 -6.60
N ARG A 412 -6.46 14.33 -7.62
CA ARG A 412 -7.32 13.17 -7.92
C ARG A 412 -7.63 12.29 -6.71
N THR A 413 -6.67 12.12 -5.80
CA THR A 413 -6.82 11.25 -4.63
C THR A 413 -7.57 11.93 -3.48
N CYS A 414 -7.49 13.26 -3.37
CA CYS A 414 -8.02 14.00 -2.21
C CYS A 414 -9.34 14.70 -2.47
N ILE A 415 -9.57 15.18 -3.70
CA ILE A 415 -10.80 15.90 -4.08
C ILE A 415 -12.05 15.03 -3.85
N PRO A 416 -12.10 13.75 -4.26
CA PRO A 416 -13.24 12.89 -3.99
C PRO A 416 -13.52 12.69 -2.50
N GLY A 417 -12.47 12.61 -1.68
CA GLY A 417 -12.60 12.50 -0.22
C GLY A 417 -13.31 13.69 0.44
N GLY A 418 -13.25 14.88 -0.19
CA GLY A 418 -14.00 16.07 0.25
C GLY A 418 -15.45 16.15 -0.23
N GLY A 419 -15.94 15.10 -0.92
CA GLY A 419 -17.27 15.02 -1.51
C GLY A 419 -17.39 15.70 -2.88
N TRP A 420 -16.28 16.04 -3.53
CA TRP A 420 -16.28 16.64 -4.87
C TRP A 420 -16.22 15.56 -5.95
N LYS A 421 -17.13 15.64 -6.93
CA LYS A 421 -17.09 14.82 -8.14
C LYS A 421 -16.17 15.46 -9.16
N ILE A 422 -15.29 14.66 -9.74
CA ILE A 422 -14.40 15.06 -10.84
C ILE A 422 -15.08 14.64 -12.13
N ASP A 423 -15.39 15.60 -13.01
CA ASP A 423 -16.05 15.31 -14.29
C ASP A 423 -15.06 14.70 -15.30
N ARG A 424 -14.04 15.48 -15.67
CA ARG A 424 -12.97 15.05 -16.57
C ARG A 424 -11.69 15.83 -16.30
N ILE A 425 -10.56 15.14 -16.47
CA ILE A 425 -9.22 15.73 -16.34
C ILE A 425 -8.54 15.72 -17.69
N ASP A 426 -8.24 16.91 -18.21
CA ASP A 426 -7.59 17.11 -19.49
C ASP A 426 -6.26 17.84 -19.31
N GLU A 427 -5.23 17.47 -20.08
CA GLU A 427 -4.00 18.23 -20.15
C GLU A 427 -4.19 19.44 -21.06
N ARG A 428 -3.81 20.64 -20.58
CA ARG A 428 -3.92 21.89 -21.35
C ARG A 428 -2.61 22.67 -21.29
N ALA A 429 -2.16 23.16 -22.44
CA ALA A 429 -1.12 24.17 -22.51
C ALA A 429 -1.74 25.55 -22.29
N VAL A 430 -1.31 26.25 -21.25
CA VAL A 430 -1.77 27.58 -20.88
C VAL A 430 -0.70 28.59 -21.31
N PRO A 431 -1.01 29.53 -22.22
CA PRO A 431 -0.06 30.57 -22.61
C PRO A 431 0.19 31.53 -21.44
N LEU A 432 1.46 31.91 -21.27
CA LEU A 432 1.89 32.91 -20.30
C LEU A 432 2.06 34.25 -21.02
N ALA A 433 1.19 35.19 -20.68
CA ALA A 433 1.26 36.55 -21.19
C ALA A 433 2.26 37.37 -20.37
N ALA A 434 3.15 38.09 -21.04
CA ALA A 434 3.96 39.13 -20.42
C ALA A 434 3.12 40.38 -20.11
N ALA A 435 3.69 41.31 -19.35
CA ALA A 435 3.04 42.56 -18.95
C ALA A 435 2.64 43.45 -20.15
N ASP A 436 3.24 43.23 -21.33
CA ASP A 436 2.92 43.90 -22.60
C ASP A 436 1.86 43.14 -23.45
N GLY A 437 1.34 42.03 -22.94
CA GLY A 437 0.34 41.19 -23.62
C GLY A 437 0.91 40.17 -24.61
N GLN A 438 2.23 40.12 -24.83
CA GLN A 438 2.83 39.10 -25.69
C GLN A 438 2.93 37.75 -24.97
N VAL A 439 2.59 36.66 -25.68
CA VAL A 439 2.77 35.30 -25.17
C VAL A 439 4.25 34.95 -25.24
N THR A 440 4.88 34.80 -24.08
CA THR A 440 6.33 34.55 -23.98
C THR A 440 6.68 33.06 -23.90
N SER A 441 5.79 32.25 -23.33
CA SER A 441 5.94 30.81 -23.16
C SER A 441 4.60 30.17 -22.81
N SER A 442 4.55 28.85 -22.60
CA SER A 442 3.34 28.14 -22.15
C SER A 442 3.68 27.11 -21.08
N ILE A 443 2.78 26.93 -20.11
CA ILE A 443 2.87 25.88 -19.08
C ILE A 443 1.81 24.82 -19.34
N ARG A 444 2.19 23.54 -19.21
CA ARG A 444 1.25 22.42 -19.27
C ARG A 444 0.69 22.15 -17.89
N VAL A 445 -0.64 22.09 -17.79
CA VAL A 445 -1.37 21.82 -16.54
C VAL A 445 -2.41 20.74 -16.74
N ASN A 446 -2.72 20.00 -15.68
CA ASN A 446 -3.96 19.24 -15.62
C ASN A 446 -5.10 20.19 -15.26
N ARG A 447 -6.13 20.20 -16.11
CA ARG A 447 -7.34 20.99 -15.95
C ARG A 447 -8.51 20.07 -15.61
N THR A 448 -9.27 20.41 -14.59
CA THR A 448 -10.47 19.66 -14.23
C THR A 448 -11.57 20.55 -13.69
N LEU A 449 -12.81 20.23 -14.07
CA LEU A 449 -14.00 20.77 -13.43
C LEU A 449 -14.41 19.83 -12.29
N ILE A 450 -14.64 20.38 -11.11
CA ILE A 450 -15.12 19.63 -9.95
C ILE A 450 -16.46 20.20 -9.50
N GLN A 451 -17.34 19.33 -9.02
CA GLN A 451 -18.70 19.68 -8.62
C GLN A 451 -19.08 19.06 -7.27
N LYS A 452 -19.74 19.86 -6.43
CA LYS A 452 -20.35 19.42 -5.16
C LYS A 452 -21.71 20.08 -5.00
N GLY A 453 -22.79 19.32 -5.22
CA GLY A 453 -24.14 19.90 -5.31
C GLY A 453 -24.24 20.86 -6.50
N GLU A 454 -24.63 22.11 -6.24
CA GLU A 454 -24.70 23.19 -7.24
C GLU A 454 -23.36 23.93 -7.42
N ASP A 455 -22.42 23.76 -6.48
CA ASP A 455 -21.13 24.43 -6.54
C ASP A 455 -20.21 23.78 -7.57
N ARG A 456 -19.65 24.62 -8.46
CA ARG A 456 -18.68 24.21 -9.47
C ARG A 456 -17.38 24.98 -9.29
N GLN A 457 -16.26 24.28 -9.40
CA GLN A 457 -14.93 24.88 -9.36
C GLN A 457 -14.07 24.35 -10.49
N LEU A 458 -13.25 25.24 -11.06
CA LEU A 458 -12.23 24.89 -12.03
C LEU A 458 -10.87 24.80 -11.33
N VAL A 459 -10.17 23.70 -11.56
CA VAL A 459 -8.88 23.39 -10.94
C VAL A 459 -7.82 23.20 -11.99
N TYR A 460 -6.71 23.94 -11.85
CA TYR A 460 -5.45 23.66 -12.53
C TYR A 460 -4.44 23.08 -11.54
N TYR A 461 -3.72 22.03 -11.91
CA TYR A 461 -2.60 21.56 -11.11
C TYR A 461 -1.47 20.97 -11.96
N TRP A 462 -0.26 21.06 -11.47
CA TRP A 462 0.94 20.46 -12.07
C TRP A 462 2.00 20.22 -11.00
N PHE A 463 3.02 19.45 -11.34
CA PHE A 463 4.16 19.20 -10.48
C PHE A 463 5.37 19.92 -11.05
N ASP A 464 6.03 20.74 -10.23
CA ASP A 464 7.28 21.40 -10.58
C ASP A 464 8.44 20.64 -9.91
N GLN A 465 9.28 20.01 -10.74
CA GLN A 465 10.39 19.18 -10.30
C GLN A 465 11.68 19.57 -10.99
N ARG A 466 12.52 20.36 -10.30
CA ARG A 466 13.90 20.63 -10.70
C ARG A 466 13.94 21.12 -12.16
N GLY A 467 13.13 22.14 -12.42
CA GLY A 467 12.98 22.79 -13.72
C GLY A 467 12.06 22.08 -14.72
N ARG A 468 11.39 20.99 -14.33
CA ARG A 468 10.44 20.25 -15.17
C ARG A 468 9.02 20.46 -14.68
N ILE A 469 8.14 20.86 -15.60
CA ILE A 469 6.69 20.92 -15.35
C ILE A 469 6.07 19.62 -15.84
N LEU A 470 5.53 18.85 -14.91
CA LEU A 470 4.98 17.52 -15.13
C LEU A 470 3.49 17.50 -14.79
N THR A 471 2.71 16.80 -15.62
CA THR A 471 1.27 16.58 -15.44
C THR A 471 0.95 15.11 -15.11
N ASN A 472 1.90 14.20 -15.34
CA ASN A 472 1.72 12.77 -15.11
C ASN A 472 2.41 12.32 -13.80
N GLU A 473 1.64 11.69 -12.91
CA GLU A 473 2.10 11.18 -11.62
C GLU A 473 3.17 10.09 -11.76
N VAL A 474 3.09 9.26 -12.80
CA VAL A 474 4.10 8.21 -13.06
C VAL A 474 5.42 8.86 -13.49
N GLU A 475 5.36 9.92 -14.30
CA GLU A 475 6.57 10.67 -14.69
C GLU A 475 7.21 11.36 -13.48
N VAL A 476 6.40 11.95 -12.61
CA VAL A 476 6.83 12.54 -11.33
C VAL A 476 7.65 11.52 -10.52
N LYS A 477 7.15 10.28 -10.35
CA LYS A 477 7.87 9.24 -9.61
C LYS A 477 9.13 8.76 -10.35
N TRP A 478 9.08 8.67 -11.68
CA TRP A 478 10.23 8.31 -12.49
C TRP A 478 11.37 9.33 -12.39
N PHE A 479 11.06 10.63 -12.48
CA PHE A 479 12.07 11.68 -12.37
C PHE A 479 12.61 11.84 -10.96
N ILE A 480 11.80 11.60 -9.91
CA ILE A 480 12.30 11.49 -8.52
C ILE A 480 13.36 10.37 -8.45
N LEU A 481 13.04 9.16 -8.92
CA LEU A 481 13.97 8.03 -8.91
C LEU A 481 15.25 8.32 -9.70
N ARG A 482 15.11 8.84 -10.92
CA ARG A 482 16.26 9.14 -11.80
C ARG A 482 17.16 10.22 -11.20
N ASP A 483 16.58 11.31 -10.68
CA ASP A 483 17.34 12.44 -10.17
C ASP A 483 17.91 12.16 -8.76
N ALA A 484 17.29 11.28 -7.97
CA ALA A 484 17.88 10.76 -6.73
C ALA A 484 19.25 10.10 -7.00
N ILE A 485 19.36 9.35 -8.10
CA ILE A 485 20.58 8.64 -8.49
C ILE A 485 21.56 9.56 -9.23
N SER A 486 21.06 10.37 -10.18
CA SER A 486 21.93 11.13 -11.10
C SER A 486 22.28 12.53 -10.62
N ARG A 487 21.49 13.12 -9.71
CA ARG A 487 21.64 14.50 -9.24
C ARG A 487 21.68 14.60 -7.70
N SER A 488 21.47 13.49 -6.99
CA SER A 488 21.26 13.47 -5.54
C SER A 488 20.20 14.48 -5.09
N ARG A 489 19.13 14.66 -5.88
CA ARG A 489 18.03 15.60 -5.61
C ARG A 489 16.68 14.97 -5.89
N THR A 490 15.74 15.12 -4.95
CA THR A 490 14.35 14.68 -5.07
C THR A 490 13.34 15.79 -4.79
N ASP A 491 13.81 17.02 -4.58
CA ASP A 491 12.99 18.19 -4.23
C ASP A 491 11.98 18.57 -5.32
N GLY A 492 10.82 19.07 -4.93
CA GLY A 492 9.80 19.52 -5.88
C GLY A 492 8.53 19.98 -5.19
N ALA A 493 7.62 20.56 -5.98
CA ALA A 493 6.36 21.08 -5.48
C ALA A 493 5.16 20.63 -6.31
N LEU A 494 4.03 20.39 -5.63
CA LEU A 494 2.71 20.38 -6.26
C LEU A 494 2.18 21.81 -6.28
N MET A 495 1.76 22.27 -7.46
CA MET A 495 1.08 23.55 -7.64
C MET A 495 -0.39 23.30 -7.95
N ARG A 496 -1.28 24.05 -7.31
CA ARG A 496 -2.73 23.98 -7.54
C ARG A 496 -3.35 25.36 -7.52
N LEU A 497 -4.15 25.65 -8.56
CA LEU A 497 -4.98 26.83 -8.66
C LEU A 497 -6.45 26.40 -8.70
N VAL A 498 -7.30 27.06 -7.92
CA VAL A 498 -8.73 26.77 -7.87
C VAL A 498 -9.51 28.08 -7.99
N THR A 499 -10.57 28.11 -8.78
CA THR A 499 -11.52 29.22 -8.79
C THR A 499 -12.95 28.72 -8.92
N ALA A 500 -13.89 29.45 -8.32
CA ALA A 500 -15.31 29.15 -8.46
C ALA A 500 -15.81 29.51 -9.87
N VAL A 501 -16.71 28.67 -10.39
CA VAL A 501 -17.46 28.89 -11.63
C VAL A 501 -18.89 29.21 -11.24
N ALA A 502 -19.30 30.48 -11.39
CA ALA A 502 -20.66 30.88 -10.99
C ALA A 502 -21.72 30.15 -11.84
N PRO A 503 -22.99 30.03 -11.39
CA PRO A 503 -24.04 29.29 -12.09
C PRO A 503 -24.23 29.71 -13.56
N ASN A 504 -24.11 31.02 -13.84
CA ASN A 504 -24.28 31.61 -15.18
C ASN A 504 -22.95 32.02 -15.84
N GLU A 505 -21.81 31.61 -15.28
CA GLU A 505 -20.51 31.93 -15.84
C GLU A 505 -20.12 30.90 -16.91
N ASP A 506 -19.65 31.38 -18.07
CA ASP A 506 -18.98 30.50 -19.02
C ASP A 506 -17.65 30.00 -18.43
N ILE A 507 -17.39 28.71 -18.57
CA ILE A 507 -16.16 28.07 -18.06
C ILE A 507 -14.92 28.71 -18.71
N SER A 508 -15.04 29.25 -19.93
CA SER A 508 -13.96 29.97 -20.61
C SER A 508 -13.49 31.22 -19.82
N ALA A 509 -14.39 31.90 -19.11
CA ALA A 509 -14.05 33.05 -18.27
C ALA A 509 -13.26 32.61 -17.02
N ALA A 510 -13.63 31.47 -16.43
CA ALA A 510 -12.86 30.87 -15.33
C ALA A 510 -11.47 30.40 -15.81
N ASP A 511 -11.38 29.80 -17.01
CA ASP A 511 -10.10 29.44 -17.63
C ASP A 511 -9.20 30.68 -17.82
N GLN A 512 -9.75 31.77 -18.35
CA GLN A 512 -9.01 33.01 -18.56
C GLN A 512 -8.54 33.61 -17.25
N ARG A 513 -9.38 33.58 -16.21
CA ARG A 513 -9.01 34.02 -14.85
C ARG A 513 -7.83 33.23 -14.28
N LEU A 514 -7.83 31.90 -14.43
CA LEU A 514 -6.72 31.05 -13.99
C LEU A 514 -5.45 31.29 -14.82
N ALA A 515 -5.58 31.48 -16.14
CA ALA A 515 -4.45 31.78 -17.02
C ALA A 515 -3.81 33.15 -16.71
N ASP A 516 -4.63 34.17 -16.46
CA ASP A 516 -4.18 35.51 -16.06
C ASP A 516 -3.45 35.45 -14.71
N PHE A 517 -4.00 34.73 -13.73
CA PHE A 517 -3.35 34.54 -12.44
C PHE A 517 -2.04 33.76 -12.57
N LEU A 518 -2.04 32.68 -13.36
CA LEU A 518 -0.84 31.87 -13.62
C LEU A 518 0.27 32.70 -14.25
N SER A 519 -0.06 33.61 -15.17
CA SER A 519 0.88 34.55 -15.79
C SER A 519 1.51 35.50 -14.76
N SER A 520 0.74 35.93 -13.75
CA SER A 520 1.26 36.78 -12.67
C SER A 520 2.23 36.05 -11.73
N ILE A 521 2.01 34.76 -11.44
CA ILE A 521 2.85 34.01 -10.49
C ILE A 521 4.03 33.29 -11.13
N SER A 522 3.91 32.88 -12.40
CA SER A 522 4.91 32.03 -13.06
C SER A 522 6.34 32.59 -13.04
N PRO A 523 6.59 33.90 -13.23
CA PRO A 523 7.94 34.48 -13.13
C PRO A 523 8.55 34.39 -11.73
N LEU A 524 7.72 34.31 -10.68
CA LEU A 524 8.16 34.29 -9.29
C LEU A 524 8.52 32.86 -8.82
N LEU A 525 7.83 31.84 -9.36
CA LEU A 525 7.97 30.45 -8.92
C LEU A 525 9.42 29.93 -8.83
N PRO A 526 10.36 30.26 -9.75
CA PRO A 526 11.73 29.73 -9.69
C PRO A 526 12.53 30.13 -8.45
N GLU A 527 12.16 31.20 -7.77
CA GLU A 527 12.78 31.61 -6.50
C GLU A 527 12.33 30.73 -5.32
N TYR A 528 11.09 30.24 -5.40
CA TYR A 528 10.45 29.40 -4.38
C TYR A 528 10.52 27.92 -4.71
N VAL A 529 10.82 27.52 -5.94
CA VAL A 529 11.00 26.12 -6.34
C VAL A 529 12.28 26.00 -7.17
N PRO A 530 13.36 25.46 -6.59
CA PRO A 530 14.65 25.35 -7.25
C PRO A 530 14.59 24.53 -8.55
N ARG A 531 15.29 25.03 -9.57
CA ARG A 531 15.42 24.36 -10.87
C ARG A 531 16.55 23.33 -10.91
#